data_AF-A0A927YVQ6-F1
#
_entry.id   AF-A0A927YVQ6-F1
#
_cell.length_a   1.000
_cell.length_b   1.000
_cell.length_c   1.000
_cell.angle_alpha   90.00
_cell.angle_beta   90.00
_cell.angle_gamma   90.00
#
_symmetry.space_group_name_H-M   'P 1'
#
loop_
_entity.id
_entity.type
_entity.pdbx_description
1 polymer ?
#
loop_
_entity_poly.entity_id
_entity_poly.type
_entity_poly.pdbx_seq_one_letter_code
_entity_poly.pdbx_strand_id
1 'polypeptide(L)'
;MDDFDFEINEGESAPEKKSENKSDKKNDKKDKKDKKNKKDKDKKNKKNKKDLESKKDKSDKKRVCDNKKALDNKKALDKKVKSDSDRLSKEEFERLDSKYSEVTVPKDSRTEGIPKVQNDVVAFESMDDDEFEILEEDEEYVRKKSIDRKKKMIRLIIVAIILMVACSVGCYTFIIKRAELDKFNSALHDSQYTHAQEIYENLMDSQLSQADIMIAEKTKAIYQKYSKGIIKSDKAIEELNKLAKISTSDITEVKDMLNLYDRIVTSEGNYKKGCEQFEAKKLIEAISYFRKVIAEDYNYKSAQTQLKKASNAYRETRFEESEKYAETEEYDKAIKVMQDTLKVLVDDEQTNKQLQTYRSAKLSLDISDIMDTVDVYSKRKQHINAIKVVKQAIGEYGEDIRLIEMMSSLTDNMYKEIDEYIKSERYTVAVSMIKSYLRINSDDDRATKLLAQYGSKVEKGTYITKIKDLKKEGKSYTITDVANYTDAQGNKYESVLEAVGYRNLDKTGSVTFANSGYKTLTGVIGYVNSDDIAYYKEGKGILRIYGDGNEIFKSSAMAEDSDNEEITVNIAKYKTIKLSWSSAEGQDIKTYGIVLGDFMVK
;
A
#
# COMPACT_ATOMS: atom_id res chain seq x y z
N MET A 1 62.66 30.41 62.93
CA MET A 1 61.36 29.72 62.95
C MET A 1 61.12 29.14 61.57
N ASP A 2 61.80 28.10 61.11
CA ASP A 2 62.98 27.30 61.45
C ASP A 2 63.22 26.60 60.10
N ASP A 3 64.33 26.90 59.41
CA ASP A 3 65.61 26.20 59.47
C ASP A 3 65.58 24.74 58.97
N PHE A 4 66.69 24.37 58.33
CA PHE A 4 67.08 23.14 57.60
C PHE A 4 66.96 23.25 56.07
N ASP A 5 67.92 23.80 55.34
CA ASP A 5 69.38 23.51 55.19
C ASP A 5 69.73 22.12 54.63
N PHE A 6 70.31 22.11 53.42
CA PHE A 6 71.64 21.61 53.01
C PHE A 6 71.63 21.31 51.49
N GLU A 7 72.10 22.23 50.63
CA GLU A 7 73.50 22.44 50.17
C GLU A 7 74.03 21.37 49.20
N ILE A 8 74.18 21.75 47.91
CA ILE A 8 75.43 22.10 47.20
C ILE A 8 76.17 20.87 46.63
N ASN A 9 76.25 20.77 45.30
CA ASN A 9 77.52 20.99 44.59
C ASN A 9 77.33 21.06 43.07
N GLU A 10 77.38 22.28 42.53
CA GLU A 10 77.95 22.53 41.21
C GLU A 10 79.45 22.80 41.42
N GLY A 11 80.29 22.04 40.72
CA GLY A 11 81.73 22.23 40.67
C GLY A 11 82.20 22.20 39.22
N GLU A 12 82.40 23.39 38.67
CA GLU A 12 83.01 23.67 37.37
C GLU A 12 84.38 23.00 37.22
N SER A 13 84.73 22.59 36.00
CA SER A 13 85.84 23.24 35.25
C SER A 13 86.18 22.49 33.96
N ALA A 14 86.51 23.28 32.95
CA ALA A 14 86.86 22.97 31.57
C ALA A 14 88.26 22.29 31.44
N PRO A 15 88.90 22.13 30.27
CA PRO A 15 88.46 22.38 28.89
C PRO A 15 88.93 21.32 27.84
N GLU A 16 88.56 21.60 26.58
CA GLU A 16 89.39 21.44 25.38
C GLU A 16 89.43 20.13 24.54
N LYS A 17 89.04 20.38 23.27
CA LYS A 17 89.61 19.89 21.99
C LYS A 17 89.14 18.54 21.44
N LYS A 18 88.03 18.67 20.71
CA LYS A 18 87.83 18.27 19.30
C LYS A 18 88.94 17.40 18.67
N SER A 19 88.56 16.17 18.33
CA SER A 19 88.89 15.57 17.03
C SER A 19 87.59 15.16 16.34
N GLU A 20 87.32 15.78 15.20
CA GLU A 20 86.13 15.55 14.37
C GLU A 20 86.01 14.08 13.95
N ASN A 21 84.83 13.51 14.20
CA ASN A 21 84.46 12.18 13.79
C ASN A 21 83.54 12.27 12.55
N LYS A 22 83.85 11.47 11.53
CA LYS A 22 83.09 11.36 10.27
C LYS A 22 81.76 10.63 10.53
N SER A 23 80.66 11.33 10.85
CA SER A 23 79.32 10.70 10.89
C SER A 23 78.17 11.49 10.26
N ASP A 24 78.30 12.77 9.96
CA ASP A 24 77.11 13.61 9.71
C ASP A 24 76.59 13.68 8.26
N LYS A 25 77.06 12.82 7.36
CA LYS A 25 76.54 12.76 5.97
C LYS A 25 75.53 11.66 5.69
N LYS A 26 75.16 10.82 6.67
CA LYS A 26 74.17 9.72 6.47
C LYS A 26 72.77 10.00 7.01
N ASN A 27 72.58 10.91 7.97
CA ASN A 27 71.24 11.17 8.54
C ASN A 27 70.40 12.15 7.71
N ASP A 28 71.02 13.09 7.00
CA ASP A 28 70.27 14.12 6.25
C ASP A 28 69.67 13.62 4.90
N LYS A 29 70.08 12.43 4.44
CA LYS A 29 69.52 11.77 3.24
C LYS A 29 68.33 10.84 3.55
N LYS A 30 68.15 10.40 4.79
CA LYS A 30 67.06 9.50 5.19
C LYS A 30 65.77 10.29 5.43
N ASP A 31 65.87 11.43 6.13
CA ASP A 31 64.72 12.31 6.40
C ASP A 31 64.16 13.01 5.14
N LYS A 32 64.99 13.29 4.14
CA LYS A 32 64.53 13.83 2.85
C LYS A 32 63.83 12.76 1.98
N LYS A 33 64.16 11.48 2.13
CA LYS A 33 63.54 10.36 1.39
C LYS A 33 62.19 9.98 1.99
N ASP A 34 62.08 10.02 3.33
CA ASP A 34 60.83 9.72 4.04
C ASP A 34 59.79 10.83 3.91
N LYS A 35 60.21 12.11 3.89
CA LYS A 35 59.32 13.24 3.57
C LYS A 35 58.83 13.23 2.11
N LYS A 36 59.63 12.74 1.15
CA LYS A 36 59.24 12.62 -0.26
C LYS A 36 58.25 11.47 -0.48
N ASN A 37 58.50 10.31 0.14
CA ASN A 37 57.58 9.16 0.08
C ASN A 37 56.22 9.42 0.76
N LYS A 38 56.17 10.22 1.83
CA LYS A 38 54.91 10.63 2.46
C LYS A 38 54.10 11.58 1.56
N LYS A 39 54.77 12.57 0.94
CA LYS A 39 54.14 13.49 -0.03
C LYS A 39 53.60 12.77 -1.28
N ASP A 40 54.29 11.74 -1.75
CA ASP A 40 53.87 10.97 -2.93
C ASP A 40 52.72 10.00 -2.62
N LYS A 41 52.68 9.41 -1.40
CA LYS A 41 51.52 8.63 -0.92
C LYS A 41 50.28 9.50 -0.71
N ASP A 42 50.44 10.68 -0.12
CA ASP A 42 49.31 11.61 0.11
C ASP A 42 48.75 12.14 -1.21
N LYS A 43 49.59 12.40 -2.21
CA LYS A 43 49.15 12.75 -3.57
C LYS A 43 48.42 11.60 -4.27
N LYS A 44 48.88 10.35 -4.10
CA LYS A 44 48.24 9.17 -4.71
C LYS A 44 46.88 8.86 -4.07
N ASN A 45 46.76 9.02 -2.75
CA ASN A 45 45.48 8.89 -2.04
C ASN A 45 44.49 10.02 -2.39
N LYS A 46 44.95 11.27 -2.53
CA LYS A 46 44.08 12.38 -2.99
C LYS A 46 43.59 12.18 -4.43
N LYS A 47 44.42 11.60 -5.31
CA LYS A 47 44.03 11.30 -6.69
C LYS A 47 43.01 10.16 -6.75
N ASN A 48 43.23 9.06 -6.02
CA ASN A 48 42.28 7.96 -5.96
C ASN A 48 40.92 8.37 -5.36
N LYS A 49 40.91 9.23 -4.33
CA LYS A 49 39.67 9.76 -3.75
C LYS A 49 38.88 10.63 -4.74
N LYS A 50 39.57 11.53 -5.48
CA LYS A 50 38.94 12.32 -6.54
C LYS A 50 38.42 11.46 -7.71
N ASP A 51 39.14 10.41 -8.07
CA ASP A 51 38.71 9.51 -9.15
C ASP A 51 37.48 8.68 -8.74
N LEU A 52 37.39 8.26 -7.47
CA LEU A 52 36.21 7.58 -6.89
C LEU A 52 35.01 8.52 -6.77
N GLU A 53 35.20 9.74 -6.28
CA GLU A 53 34.15 10.77 -6.22
C GLU A 53 33.63 11.11 -7.63
N SER A 54 34.52 11.24 -8.64
CA SER A 54 34.11 11.52 -10.03
C SER A 54 33.33 10.38 -10.70
N LYS A 55 33.57 9.12 -10.29
CA LYS A 55 32.84 7.95 -10.79
C LYS A 55 31.46 7.84 -10.14
N LYS A 56 31.35 8.16 -8.85
CA LYS A 56 30.08 8.25 -8.13
C LYS A 56 29.21 9.37 -8.72
N ASP A 57 29.78 10.55 -8.94
CA ASP A 57 29.10 11.70 -9.55
C ASP A 57 28.57 11.43 -10.99
N LYS A 58 29.28 10.59 -11.76
CA LYS A 58 28.85 10.18 -13.10
C LYS A 58 27.75 9.11 -13.07
N SER A 59 27.81 8.20 -12.10
CA SER A 59 26.76 7.19 -11.85
C SER A 59 25.47 7.87 -11.41
N ASP A 60 25.57 8.82 -10.48
CA ASP A 60 24.43 9.53 -9.92
C ASP A 60 23.79 10.46 -10.98
N LYS A 61 24.61 11.14 -11.81
CA LYS A 61 24.10 11.91 -12.96
C LYS A 61 23.41 11.04 -14.02
N LYS A 62 23.88 9.81 -14.22
CA LYS A 62 23.23 8.87 -15.15
C LYS A 62 21.87 8.41 -14.59
N ARG A 63 21.81 8.03 -13.30
CA ARG A 63 20.57 7.66 -12.61
C ARG A 63 19.54 8.81 -12.61
N VAL A 64 19.97 10.05 -12.36
CA VAL A 64 19.09 11.23 -12.42
C VAL A 64 18.55 11.47 -13.84
N CYS A 65 19.38 11.29 -14.88
CA CYS A 65 18.93 11.40 -16.27
C CYS A 65 17.93 10.31 -16.67
N ASP A 66 18.15 9.06 -16.23
CA ASP A 66 17.27 7.93 -16.54
C ASP A 66 15.93 8.06 -15.79
N ASN A 67 15.95 8.51 -14.53
CA ASN A 67 14.73 8.81 -13.76
C ASN A 67 13.95 10.01 -14.34
N LYS A 68 14.66 11.03 -14.85
CA LYS A 68 14.01 12.17 -15.53
C LYS A 68 13.32 11.74 -16.82
N LYS A 69 13.94 10.87 -17.63
CA LYS A 69 13.32 10.29 -18.83
C LYS A 69 12.10 9.43 -18.49
N ALA A 70 12.16 8.65 -17.42
CA ALA A 70 11.02 7.87 -16.95
C ALA A 70 9.85 8.76 -16.49
N LEU A 71 10.16 9.87 -15.79
CA LEU A 71 9.16 10.85 -15.35
C LEU A 71 8.53 11.61 -16.53
N ASP A 72 9.31 11.99 -17.54
CA ASP A 72 8.82 12.66 -18.74
C ASP A 72 7.93 11.71 -19.58
N ASN A 73 8.31 10.43 -19.68
CA ASN A 73 7.47 9.40 -20.31
C ASN A 73 6.16 9.17 -19.54
N LYS A 74 6.19 9.19 -18.21
CA LYS A 74 4.99 9.09 -17.36
C LYS A 74 4.07 10.29 -17.56
N LYS A 75 4.62 11.51 -17.57
CA LYS A 75 3.86 12.75 -17.85
C LYS A 75 3.22 12.74 -19.25
N ALA A 76 3.92 12.20 -20.26
CA ALA A 76 3.38 12.05 -21.60
C ALA A 76 2.22 11.02 -21.63
N LEU A 77 2.34 9.92 -20.88
CA LEU A 77 1.31 8.90 -20.75
C LEU A 77 0.07 9.45 -20.02
N ASP A 78 0.25 10.18 -18.92
CA ASP A 78 -0.85 10.79 -18.15
C ASP A 78 -1.58 11.86 -18.97
N LYS A 79 -0.85 12.63 -19.80
CA LYS A 79 -1.45 13.58 -20.74
C LYS A 79 -2.27 12.89 -21.83
N LYS A 80 -1.83 11.72 -22.30
CA LYS A 80 -2.56 10.89 -23.27
C LYS A 80 -3.82 10.28 -22.65
N VAL A 81 -3.72 9.71 -21.45
CA VAL A 81 -4.86 9.17 -20.70
C VAL A 81 -5.91 10.25 -20.41
N LYS A 82 -5.49 11.47 -20.07
CA LYS A 82 -6.40 12.60 -19.86
C LYS A 82 -7.11 13.01 -21.16
N SER A 83 -6.37 13.09 -22.27
CA SER A 83 -6.94 13.33 -23.61
C SER A 83 -7.97 12.26 -24.01
N ASP A 84 -7.68 10.98 -23.76
CA ASP A 84 -8.56 9.87 -24.12
C ASP A 84 -9.81 9.83 -23.22
N SER A 85 -9.66 10.15 -21.93
CA SER A 85 -10.78 10.32 -20.99
C SER A 85 -11.68 11.51 -21.37
N ASP A 86 -11.09 12.63 -21.77
CA ASP A 86 -11.86 13.81 -22.20
C ASP A 86 -12.63 13.52 -23.50
N ARG A 87 -12.05 12.75 -24.44
CA ARG A 87 -12.75 12.26 -25.65
C ARG A 87 -13.92 11.34 -25.31
N LEU A 88 -13.73 10.37 -24.42
CA LEU A 88 -14.79 9.45 -24.00
C LEU A 88 -15.94 10.20 -23.31
N SER A 89 -15.63 11.18 -22.45
CA SER A 89 -16.65 12.00 -21.80
C SER A 89 -17.45 12.86 -22.79
N LYS A 90 -16.80 13.33 -23.86
CA LYS A 90 -17.44 14.11 -24.92
C LYS A 90 -18.33 13.24 -25.82
N GLU A 91 -17.88 12.04 -26.16
CA GLU A 91 -18.67 11.07 -26.94
C GLU A 91 -19.88 10.54 -26.14
N GLU A 92 -19.76 10.37 -24.82
CA GLU A 92 -20.90 10.05 -23.94
C GLU A 92 -21.88 11.22 -23.78
N PHE A 93 -21.38 12.45 -23.74
CA PHE A 93 -22.22 13.66 -23.67
C PHE A 93 -22.99 13.87 -24.97
N GLU A 94 -22.36 13.69 -26.14
CA GLU A 94 -23.01 13.77 -27.46
C GLU A 94 -24.03 12.63 -27.67
N ARG A 95 -23.78 11.43 -27.13
CA ARG A 95 -24.76 10.32 -27.11
C ARG A 95 -25.97 10.57 -26.20
N LEU A 96 -25.78 11.27 -25.08
CA LEU A 96 -26.87 11.63 -24.18
C LEU A 96 -27.71 12.78 -24.75
N ASP A 97 -27.09 13.77 -25.40
CA ASP A 97 -27.77 14.90 -26.02
C ASP A 97 -28.64 14.46 -27.22
N SER A 98 -28.13 13.54 -28.05
CA SER A 98 -28.88 12.89 -29.14
C SER A 98 -30.10 12.09 -28.64
N LYS A 99 -30.07 11.59 -27.41
CA LYS A 99 -31.17 10.81 -26.82
C LYS A 99 -32.24 11.69 -26.17
N TYR A 100 -31.92 12.97 -25.90
CA TYR A 100 -32.84 13.97 -25.35
C TYR A 100 -33.48 14.86 -26.42
N SER A 101 -32.95 14.91 -27.65
CA SER A 101 -33.53 15.66 -28.76
C SER A 101 -34.68 14.95 -29.51
N GLU A 102 -34.99 13.69 -29.19
CA GLU A 102 -36.05 12.90 -29.85
C GLU A 102 -37.34 12.71 -29.02
N VAL A 103 -37.60 13.59 -28.04
CA VAL A 103 -38.89 13.60 -27.33
C VAL A 103 -39.75 14.77 -27.80
N THR A 104 -40.35 14.62 -28.97
CA THR A 104 -41.50 15.45 -29.39
C THR A 104 -42.79 14.87 -28.86
N VAL A 105 -43.53 15.71 -28.13
CA VAL A 105 -44.88 15.47 -27.59
C VAL A 105 -45.88 15.22 -28.74
N PRO A 106 -46.68 14.13 -28.72
CA PRO A 106 -47.88 14.04 -29.54
C PRO A 106 -49.11 14.54 -28.76
N LYS A 107 -49.86 15.46 -29.37
CA LYS A 107 -51.24 15.79 -28.99
C LYS A 107 -52.19 14.74 -29.58
N ASP A 108 -53.16 14.34 -28.74
CA ASP A 108 -54.45 13.71 -29.02
C ASP A 108 -54.50 12.44 -29.90
N SER A 109 -55.04 11.35 -29.34
CA SER A 109 -56.47 11.03 -29.48
C SER A 109 -56.78 9.58 -29.06
N ARG A 110 -58.02 9.38 -28.63
CA ARG A 110 -58.64 8.11 -28.26
C ARG A 110 -58.94 7.23 -29.49
N THR A 111 -59.08 5.94 -29.17
CA THR A 111 -59.94 4.89 -29.75
C THR A 111 -59.47 4.07 -30.96
N GLU A 112 -59.63 2.77 -30.75
CA GLU A 112 -59.28 1.58 -31.52
C GLU A 112 -60.09 1.40 -32.83
N GLY A 113 -59.56 0.58 -33.76
CA GLY A 113 -60.38 -0.39 -34.50
C GLY A 113 -60.71 -0.16 -35.99
N ILE A 114 -59.71 -0.20 -36.88
CA ILE A 114 -59.59 -0.99 -38.16
C ILE A 114 -60.88 -1.72 -38.70
N PRO A 115 -61.17 -1.87 -40.03
CA PRO A 115 -60.97 -0.96 -41.19
C PRO A 115 -62.04 -1.06 -42.36
N LYS A 116 -61.90 -0.14 -43.32
CA LYS A 116 -61.95 -0.30 -44.80
C LYS A 116 -63.27 -0.32 -45.64
N VAL A 117 -63.10 0.36 -46.78
CA VAL A 117 -63.75 0.32 -48.12
C VAL A 117 -64.86 1.36 -48.34
N GLN A 118 -64.61 2.52 -48.99
CA GLN A 118 -64.38 2.88 -50.41
C GLN A 118 -65.67 3.20 -51.21
N ASN A 119 -65.66 4.43 -51.76
CA ASN A 119 -66.32 4.95 -52.97
C ASN A 119 -67.81 5.35 -53.01
N ASP A 120 -67.96 6.68 -53.22
CA ASP A 120 -68.61 7.34 -54.37
C ASP A 120 -70.15 7.38 -54.54
N VAL A 121 -70.63 8.64 -54.47
CA VAL A 121 -71.41 9.38 -55.50
C VAL A 121 -72.93 9.09 -55.64
N VAL A 122 -73.70 10.15 -55.29
CA VAL A 122 -74.96 10.66 -55.90
C VAL A 122 -76.26 9.85 -55.72
N ALA A 123 -77.30 10.51 -55.18
CA ALA A 123 -78.54 10.86 -55.89
C ALA A 123 -79.66 11.32 -54.93
N PHE A 124 -80.39 12.31 -55.41
CA PHE A 124 -81.68 12.82 -54.92
C PHE A 124 -82.81 12.04 -55.64
N GLU A 125 -84.08 12.30 -55.26
CA GLU A 125 -85.34 11.82 -55.87
C GLU A 125 -85.76 10.36 -55.56
N SER A 126 -87.04 10.01 -55.36
CA SER A 126 -88.33 10.69 -55.57
C SER A 126 -89.51 9.83 -55.07
N MET A 127 -90.63 10.52 -54.74
CA MET A 127 -92.05 10.22 -55.06
C MET A 127 -92.66 8.90 -54.50
N ASP A 128 -93.96 8.74 -54.23
CA ASP A 128 -95.19 9.11 -54.96
C ASP A 128 -96.31 9.47 -53.93
N ASP A 129 -97.04 10.57 -54.08
CA ASP A 129 -98.26 10.82 -54.87
C ASP A 129 -99.56 10.63 -54.05
N ASP A 130 -100.31 11.74 -53.93
CA ASP A 130 -101.74 11.92 -54.26
C ASP A 130 -102.79 10.91 -53.74
N GLU A 131 -103.99 11.24 -53.28
CA GLU A 131 -104.80 12.45 -53.16
C GLU A 131 -106.09 12.05 -52.38
N PHE A 132 -106.69 13.02 -51.70
CA PHE A 132 -108.02 13.11 -51.04
C PHE A 132 -109.03 11.94 -51.04
N GLU A 133 -109.66 11.68 -49.88
CA GLU A 133 -111.10 11.96 -49.64
C GLU A 133 -111.52 11.78 -48.17
N ILE A 134 -112.42 12.65 -47.70
CA ILE A 134 -113.00 12.72 -46.35
C ILE A 134 -114.33 11.97 -46.33
N LEU A 135 -114.61 11.13 -45.31
CA LEU A 135 -115.97 10.92 -44.78
C LEU A 135 -115.95 10.56 -43.27
N GLU A 136 -116.86 11.23 -42.54
CA GLU A 136 -117.32 11.09 -41.13
C GLU A 136 -117.78 9.64 -40.81
N GLU A 137 -117.98 9.11 -39.59
CA GLU A 137 -118.09 9.49 -38.17
C GLU A 137 -117.91 8.15 -37.37
N ASP A 138 -117.45 8.11 -36.12
CA ASP A 138 -118.31 7.68 -34.99
C ASP A 138 -117.62 7.93 -33.63
N GLU A 139 -118.27 8.73 -32.76
CA GLU A 139 -117.73 9.31 -31.52
C GLU A 139 -117.73 8.39 -30.27
N GLU A 140 -118.19 7.13 -30.34
CA GLU A 140 -118.40 6.33 -29.12
C GLU A 140 -117.18 5.49 -28.67
N TYR A 141 -116.23 5.22 -29.56
CA TYR A 141 -115.02 4.42 -29.25
C TYR A 141 -113.89 5.23 -28.57
N VAL A 142 -113.97 6.57 -28.59
CA VAL A 142 -112.91 7.47 -28.09
C VAL A 142 -113.03 7.73 -26.56
N ARG A 143 -114.22 7.61 -25.97
CA ARG A 143 -114.41 7.93 -24.53
C ARG A 143 -113.83 6.90 -23.56
N LYS A 144 -113.83 5.61 -23.87
CA LYS A 144 -113.29 4.58 -22.94
C LYS A 144 -111.76 4.44 -23.00
N LYS A 145 -111.13 4.76 -24.14
CA LYS A 145 -109.66 4.75 -24.32
C LYS A 145 -108.97 6.05 -23.87
N SER A 146 -109.72 7.12 -23.59
CA SER A 146 -109.17 8.42 -23.15
C SER A 146 -109.08 8.58 -21.62
N ILE A 147 -109.91 7.87 -20.85
CA ILE A 147 -109.84 7.90 -19.37
C ILE A 147 -108.64 7.10 -18.85
N ASP A 148 -108.33 5.93 -19.44
CA ASP A 148 -107.16 5.14 -19.07
C ASP A 148 -105.83 5.73 -19.57
N ARG A 149 -105.82 6.39 -20.74
CA ARG A 149 -104.66 7.14 -21.23
C ARG A 149 -104.37 8.38 -20.37
N LYS A 150 -105.41 9.10 -19.90
CA LYS A 150 -105.23 10.24 -18.98
C LYS A 150 -104.75 9.78 -17.59
N LYS A 151 -105.22 8.65 -17.05
CA LYS A 151 -104.71 8.09 -15.79
C LYS A 151 -103.29 7.51 -15.90
N LYS A 152 -102.88 6.94 -17.04
CA LYS A 152 -101.49 6.51 -17.32
C LYS A 152 -100.55 7.70 -17.58
N MET A 153 -100.98 8.73 -18.31
CA MET A 153 -100.23 9.98 -18.52
C MET A 153 -100.03 10.75 -17.21
N ILE A 154 -101.05 10.85 -16.37
CA ILE A 154 -100.94 11.50 -15.05
C ILE A 154 -99.97 10.72 -14.14
N ARG A 155 -99.99 9.37 -14.15
CA ARG A 155 -99.00 8.57 -13.40
C ARG A 155 -97.56 8.72 -13.94
N LEU A 156 -97.38 8.81 -15.26
CA LEU A 156 -96.06 9.03 -15.88
C LEU A 156 -95.50 10.44 -15.62
N ILE A 157 -96.36 11.47 -15.62
CA ILE A 157 -95.98 12.85 -15.29
C ILE A 157 -95.63 12.97 -13.80
N ILE A 158 -96.37 12.32 -12.90
CA ILE A 158 -96.06 12.32 -11.47
C ILE A 158 -94.73 11.60 -11.19
N VAL A 159 -94.44 10.48 -11.86
CA VAL A 159 -93.15 9.77 -11.74
C VAL A 159 -91.98 10.58 -12.34
N ALA A 160 -92.19 11.27 -13.46
CA ALA A 160 -91.17 12.14 -14.06
C ALA A 160 -90.89 13.40 -13.22
N ILE A 161 -91.90 13.99 -12.57
CA ILE A 161 -91.73 15.11 -11.63
C ILE A 161 -91.04 14.63 -10.35
N ILE A 162 -91.37 13.45 -9.82
CA ILE A 162 -90.68 12.87 -8.66
C ILE A 162 -89.21 12.54 -8.99
N LEU A 163 -88.92 12.05 -10.20
CA LEU A 163 -87.54 11.83 -10.67
C LEU A 163 -86.81 13.15 -10.95
N MET A 164 -87.47 14.19 -11.46
CA MET A 164 -86.87 15.53 -11.61
C MET A 164 -86.63 16.20 -10.26
N VAL A 165 -87.51 16.03 -9.28
CA VAL A 165 -87.33 16.52 -7.90
C VAL A 165 -86.27 15.69 -7.17
N ALA A 166 -86.17 14.38 -7.39
CA ALA A 166 -85.11 13.54 -6.83
C ALA A 166 -83.74 13.78 -7.50
N CYS A 167 -83.68 14.05 -8.81
CA CYS A 167 -82.46 14.44 -9.53
C CYS A 167 -82.08 15.90 -9.25
N SER A 168 -83.03 16.81 -9.06
CA SER A 168 -82.72 18.19 -8.66
C SER A 168 -82.36 18.25 -7.18
N VAL A 169 -82.97 17.51 -6.27
CA VAL A 169 -82.50 17.38 -4.87
C VAL A 169 -81.20 16.57 -4.79
N GLY A 170 -80.99 15.59 -5.65
CA GLY A 170 -79.73 14.84 -5.77
C GLY A 170 -78.59 15.70 -6.32
N CYS A 171 -78.82 16.49 -7.37
CA CYS A 171 -77.86 17.46 -7.92
C CYS A 171 -77.70 18.69 -7.00
N TYR A 172 -78.75 19.16 -6.34
CA TYR A 172 -78.72 20.30 -5.42
C TYR A 172 -78.02 19.90 -4.11
N THR A 173 -78.23 18.68 -3.62
CA THR A 173 -77.39 18.14 -2.53
C THR A 173 -75.98 17.85 -3.03
N PHE A 174 -75.73 17.34 -4.24
CA PHE A 174 -74.36 17.15 -4.75
C PHE A 174 -73.60 18.47 -4.99
N ILE A 175 -74.28 19.54 -5.44
CA ILE A 175 -73.72 20.88 -5.69
C ILE A 175 -73.49 21.62 -4.36
N ILE A 176 -74.44 21.59 -3.42
CA ILE A 176 -74.25 22.19 -2.08
C ILE A 176 -73.21 21.42 -1.26
N LYS A 177 -73.16 20.08 -1.40
CA LYS A 177 -72.13 19.23 -0.77
C LYS A 177 -70.74 19.38 -1.43
N ARG A 178 -70.60 19.99 -2.60
CA ARG A 178 -69.29 20.39 -3.17
C ARG A 178 -68.91 21.83 -2.84
N ALA A 179 -69.88 22.73 -2.72
CA ALA A 179 -69.64 24.15 -2.51
C ALA A 179 -68.77 24.47 -1.27
N GLU A 180 -68.99 23.79 -0.14
CA GLU A 180 -68.16 23.99 1.06
C GLU A 180 -66.75 23.39 0.93
N LEU A 181 -66.62 22.26 0.23
CA LEU A 181 -65.32 21.65 -0.04
C LEU A 181 -64.49 22.50 -1.04
N ASP A 182 -65.15 23.11 -2.02
CA ASP A 182 -64.53 24.04 -2.96
C ASP A 182 -64.08 25.32 -2.23
N LYS A 183 -64.91 25.88 -1.33
CA LYS A 183 -64.52 27.01 -0.47
C LYS A 183 -63.34 26.66 0.43
N PHE A 184 -63.34 25.46 1.03
CA PHE A 184 -62.21 24.96 1.81
C PHE A 184 -60.93 24.88 0.98
N ASN A 185 -61.00 24.31 -0.22
CA ASN A 185 -59.85 24.21 -1.13
C ASN A 185 -59.34 25.59 -1.56
N SER A 186 -60.24 26.54 -1.86
CA SER A 186 -59.86 27.93 -2.15
C SER A 186 -59.18 28.60 -0.96
N ALA A 187 -59.70 28.45 0.26
CA ALA A 187 -59.09 29.01 1.47
C ALA A 187 -57.68 28.41 1.72
N LEU A 188 -57.50 27.10 1.49
CA LEU A 188 -56.18 26.45 1.54
C LEU A 188 -55.24 26.98 0.46
N HIS A 189 -55.71 27.13 -0.77
CA HIS A 189 -54.91 27.66 -1.88
C HIS A 189 -54.40 29.07 -1.56
N ASP A 190 -55.29 29.94 -1.10
CA ASP A 190 -55.03 31.35 -0.75
C ASP A 190 -54.33 31.51 0.60
N SER A 191 -54.01 30.39 1.27
CA SER A 191 -53.25 30.33 2.53
C SER A 191 -53.96 31.04 3.69
N GLN A 192 -55.29 31.10 3.64
CA GLN A 192 -56.17 31.62 4.69
C GLN A 192 -56.46 30.52 5.72
N TYR A 193 -55.44 30.05 6.44
CA TYR A 193 -55.52 28.84 7.27
C TYR A 193 -56.56 28.91 8.40
N THR A 194 -56.75 30.07 9.02
CA THR A 194 -57.80 30.28 10.04
C THR A 194 -59.19 30.12 9.43
N HIS A 195 -59.42 30.69 8.26
CA HIS A 195 -60.69 30.55 7.55
C HIS A 195 -60.90 29.12 7.05
N ALA A 196 -59.85 28.46 6.57
CA ALA A 196 -59.89 27.05 6.21
C ALA A 196 -60.25 26.14 7.40
N GLN A 197 -59.73 26.43 8.60
CA GLN A 197 -60.10 25.72 9.83
C GLN A 197 -61.58 25.90 10.17
N GLU A 198 -62.09 27.13 10.13
CA GLU A 198 -63.52 27.41 10.36
C GLU A 198 -64.43 26.64 9.40
N ILE A 199 -64.04 26.56 8.12
CA ILE A 199 -64.79 25.77 7.12
C ILE A 199 -64.69 24.28 7.44
N TYR A 200 -63.49 23.78 7.79
CA TYR A 200 -63.24 22.37 8.10
C TYR A 200 -64.10 21.87 9.28
N GLU A 201 -64.18 22.65 10.36
CA GLU A 201 -64.99 22.32 11.56
C GLU A 201 -66.49 22.18 11.26
N ASN A 202 -66.96 22.77 10.15
CA ASN A 202 -68.35 22.73 9.71
C ASN A 202 -68.61 21.74 8.55
N LEU A 203 -67.59 20.99 8.10
CA LEU A 203 -67.76 19.95 7.07
C LEU A 203 -68.53 18.75 7.63
N MET A 204 -69.30 18.08 6.77
CA MET A 204 -69.93 16.80 7.14
C MET A 204 -68.89 15.68 7.19
N ASP A 205 -69.11 14.66 8.01
CA ASP A 205 -68.23 13.47 8.12
C ASP A 205 -67.84 12.86 6.76
N SER A 206 -68.80 12.79 5.82
CA SER A 206 -68.57 12.26 4.46
C SER A 206 -67.59 13.08 3.60
N GLN A 207 -67.28 14.32 4.00
CA GLN A 207 -66.37 15.26 3.31
C GLN A 207 -64.98 15.32 3.95
N LEU A 208 -64.83 14.94 5.23
CA LEU A 208 -63.59 15.08 5.97
C LEU A 208 -62.41 14.37 5.28
N SER A 209 -62.62 13.15 4.78
CA SER A 209 -61.57 12.43 4.04
C SER A 209 -61.09 13.16 2.78
N GLN A 210 -61.97 13.88 2.07
CA GLN A 210 -61.55 14.67 0.90
C GLN A 210 -60.82 15.94 1.33
N ALA A 211 -61.23 16.57 2.43
CA ALA A 211 -60.53 17.72 3.00
C ALA A 211 -59.11 17.34 3.48
N ASP A 212 -58.95 16.16 4.10
CA ASP A 212 -57.63 15.66 4.51
C ASP A 212 -56.70 15.43 3.31
N ILE A 213 -57.23 14.90 2.20
CA ILE A 213 -56.48 14.79 0.93
C ILE A 213 -56.02 16.16 0.45
N MET A 214 -56.87 17.19 0.49
CA MET A 214 -56.50 18.55 0.09
C MET A 214 -55.43 19.16 1.00
N ILE A 215 -55.48 18.90 2.31
CA ILE A 215 -54.42 19.28 3.25
C ILE A 215 -53.10 18.56 2.91
N ALA A 216 -53.15 17.26 2.58
CA ALA A 216 -51.98 16.50 2.15
C ALA A 216 -51.41 17.02 0.81
N GLU A 217 -52.24 17.45 -0.12
CA GLU A 217 -51.82 18.09 -1.37
C GLU A 217 -51.14 19.45 -1.13
N LYS A 218 -51.73 20.30 -0.27
CA LYS A 218 -51.10 21.57 0.12
C LYS A 218 -49.76 21.34 0.81
N THR A 219 -49.66 20.31 1.66
CA THR A 219 -48.41 19.87 2.31
C THR A 219 -47.32 19.55 1.28
N LYS A 220 -47.66 18.78 0.24
CA LYS A 220 -46.75 18.49 -0.88
C LYS A 220 -46.36 19.76 -1.65
N ALA A 221 -47.29 20.68 -1.87
CA ALA A 221 -47.02 21.94 -2.55
C ALA A 221 -46.03 22.84 -1.77
N ILE A 222 -46.12 22.87 -0.44
CA ILE A 222 -45.15 23.58 0.42
C ILE A 222 -43.74 23.01 0.22
N TYR A 223 -43.60 21.69 0.26
CA TYR A 223 -42.32 21.03 0.01
C TYR A 223 -41.76 21.31 -1.40
N GLN A 224 -42.63 21.36 -2.42
CA GLN A 224 -42.22 21.73 -3.78
C GLN A 224 -41.69 23.17 -3.87
N LYS A 225 -42.28 24.12 -3.13
CA LYS A 225 -41.75 25.49 -3.05
C LYS A 225 -40.39 25.52 -2.37
N TYR A 226 -40.23 24.81 -1.26
CA TYR A 226 -38.96 24.73 -0.52
C TYR A 226 -37.84 24.10 -1.36
N SER A 227 -38.10 22.93 -1.97
CA SER A 227 -37.11 22.23 -2.82
C SER A 227 -36.67 23.02 -4.05
N LYS A 228 -37.49 23.98 -4.52
CA LYS A 228 -37.15 24.96 -5.56
C LYS A 228 -36.42 26.21 -5.03
N GLY A 229 -36.20 26.30 -3.72
CA GLY A 229 -35.61 27.45 -3.04
C GLY A 229 -36.51 28.69 -3.01
N ILE A 230 -37.81 28.55 -3.31
CA ILE A 230 -38.79 29.66 -3.34
C ILE A 230 -39.09 30.13 -1.91
N ILE A 231 -39.20 29.18 -0.98
CA ILE A 231 -39.34 29.45 0.45
C ILE A 231 -38.21 28.77 1.23
N LYS A 232 -37.93 29.28 2.43
CA LYS A 232 -36.95 28.71 3.37
C LYS A 232 -37.65 27.76 4.36
N SER A 233 -36.86 26.94 5.06
CA SER A 233 -37.33 25.91 5.99
C SER A 233 -38.19 26.49 7.12
N ASP A 234 -37.80 27.64 7.68
CA ASP A 234 -38.55 28.38 8.71
C ASP A 234 -39.99 28.71 8.27
N LYS A 235 -40.15 29.27 7.07
CA LYS A 235 -41.47 29.59 6.49
C LYS A 235 -42.28 28.34 6.18
N ALA A 236 -41.64 27.29 5.67
CA ALA A 236 -42.32 26.03 5.39
C ALA A 236 -42.84 25.36 6.68
N ILE A 237 -42.04 25.33 7.75
CA ILE A 237 -42.43 24.85 9.08
C ILE A 237 -43.59 25.69 9.63
N GLU A 238 -43.55 27.01 9.47
CA GLU A 238 -44.64 27.90 9.88
C GLU A 238 -45.96 27.54 9.16
N GLU A 239 -45.95 27.38 7.83
CA GLU A 239 -47.13 27.00 7.05
C GLU A 239 -47.64 25.60 7.41
N LEU A 240 -46.74 24.63 7.61
CA LEU A 240 -47.09 23.26 8.02
C LEU A 240 -47.71 23.20 9.42
N ASN A 241 -47.20 23.98 10.37
CA ASN A 241 -47.79 24.08 11.70
C ASN A 241 -49.17 24.74 11.68
N LYS A 242 -49.44 25.64 10.73
CA LYS A 242 -50.79 26.18 10.51
C LYS A 242 -51.71 25.13 9.90
N LEU A 243 -51.24 24.36 8.91
CA LEU A 243 -51.99 23.24 8.33
C LEU A 243 -52.34 22.16 9.36
N ALA A 244 -51.40 21.81 10.23
CA ALA A 244 -51.60 20.81 11.28
C ALA A 244 -52.72 21.17 12.27
N LYS A 245 -53.12 22.45 12.35
CA LYS A 245 -54.20 22.93 13.23
C LYS A 245 -55.59 22.93 12.57
N ILE A 246 -55.67 22.71 11.26
CA ILE A 246 -56.94 22.76 10.52
C ILE A 246 -57.80 21.54 10.82
N SER A 247 -57.21 20.34 10.84
CA SER A 247 -57.91 19.11 11.13
C SER A 247 -57.87 18.80 12.63
N THR A 248 -58.97 18.24 13.15
CA THR A 248 -59.04 17.66 14.49
C THR A 248 -58.37 16.29 14.58
N SER A 249 -58.04 15.67 13.43
CA SER A 249 -57.33 14.40 13.33
C SER A 249 -55.87 14.60 12.92
N ASP A 250 -54.98 13.75 13.43
CA ASP A 250 -53.57 13.74 13.03
C ASP A 250 -53.44 13.28 11.56
N ILE A 251 -53.25 14.23 10.64
CA ILE A 251 -52.95 13.92 9.24
C ILE A 251 -51.50 13.47 9.13
N THR A 252 -51.31 12.19 8.81
CA THR A 252 -49.99 11.52 8.79
C THR A 252 -49.01 12.25 7.89
N GLU A 253 -49.43 12.69 6.70
CA GLU A 253 -48.58 13.40 5.74
C GLU A 253 -48.04 14.72 6.28
N VAL A 254 -48.83 15.48 7.05
CA VAL A 254 -48.40 16.75 7.64
C VAL A 254 -47.35 16.48 8.74
N LYS A 255 -47.60 15.47 9.57
CA LYS A 255 -46.71 15.05 10.65
C LYS A 255 -45.37 14.53 10.12
N ASP A 256 -45.40 13.67 9.11
CA ASP A 256 -44.21 13.15 8.45
C ASP A 256 -43.41 14.28 7.77
N MET A 257 -44.11 15.25 7.18
CA MET A 257 -43.47 16.42 6.58
C MET A 257 -42.78 17.29 7.65
N LEU A 258 -43.43 17.55 8.79
CA LEU A 258 -42.81 18.28 9.91
C LEU A 258 -41.55 17.57 10.43
N ASN A 259 -41.61 16.25 10.61
CA ASN A 259 -40.45 15.44 10.99
C ASN A 259 -39.31 15.51 9.95
N LEU A 260 -39.65 15.55 8.65
CA LEU A 260 -38.66 15.77 7.59
C LEU A 260 -38.03 17.16 7.70
N TYR A 261 -38.81 18.19 8.02
CA TYR A 261 -38.29 19.55 8.17
C TYR A 261 -37.32 19.71 9.36
N ASP A 262 -37.50 18.97 10.46
CA ASP A 262 -36.52 18.93 11.55
C ASP A 262 -35.16 18.39 11.08
N ARG A 263 -35.17 17.36 10.22
CA ARG A 263 -33.96 16.83 9.58
C ARG A 263 -33.36 17.84 8.59
N ILE A 264 -34.20 18.54 7.82
CA ILE A 264 -33.79 19.59 6.89
C ILE A 264 -33.08 20.74 7.62
N VAL A 265 -33.64 21.26 8.72
CA VAL A 265 -33.02 22.35 9.49
C VAL A 265 -31.64 21.94 10.00
N THR A 266 -31.51 20.71 10.49
CA THR A 266 -30.20 20.15 10.86
C THR A 266 -29.25 20.09 9.66
N SER A 267 -29.77 19.73 8.49
CA SER A 267 -29.03 19.66 7.23
C SER A 267 -28.53 21.01 6.74
N GLU A 268 -29.39 22.04 6.75
CA GLU A 268 -29.04 23.41 6.38
C GLU A 268 -27.95 23.96 7.31
N GLY A 269 -28.07 23.65 8.61
CA GLY A 269 -27.03 23.94 9.60
C GLY A 269 -25.69 23.27 9.30
N ASN A 270 -25.70 22.02 8.84
CA ASN A 270 -24.49 21.32 8.39
C ASN A 270 -23.91 21.94 7.12
N TYR A 271 -24.73 22.31 6.13
CA TYR A 271 -24.26 22.99 4.93
C TYR A 271 -23.55 24.30 5.27
N LYS A 272 -24.17 25.14 6.10
CA LYS A 272 -23.58 26.40 6.56
C LYS A 272 -22.23 26.19 7.26
N LYS A 273 -22.17 25.27 8.24
CA LYS A 273 -20.92 24.93 8.92
C LYS A 273 -19.87 24.39 7.96
N GLY A 274 -20.26 23.57 6.98
CA GLY A 274 -19.36 23.07 5.94
C GLY A 274 -18.69 24.20 5.15
N CYS A 275 -19.49 25.20 4.73
CA CYS A 275 -18.97 26.39 4.06
C CYS A 275 -18.00 27.19 4.96
N GLU A 276 -18.37 27.43 6.22
CA GLU A 276 -17.52 28.13 7.20
C GLU A 276 -16.17 27.41 7.40
N GLN A 277 -16.18 26.08 7.56
CA GLN A 277 -14.94 25.30 7.71
C GLN A 277 -14.11 25.30 6.42
N PHE A 278 -14.76 25.25 5.26
CA PHE A 278 -14.07 25.29 3.97
C PHE A 278 -13.37 26.63 3.74
N GLU A 279 -14.03 27.75 4.04
CA GLU A 279 -13.43 29.10 4.00
C GLU A 279 -12.26 29.24 4.99
N ALA A 280 -12.38 28.61 6.17
CA ALA A 280 -11.30 28.53 7.15
C ALA A 280 -10.18 27.52 6.78
N LYS A 281 -10.23 26.90 5.60
CA LYS A 281 -9.30 25.85 5.12
C LYS A 281 -9.21 24.61 6.04
N LYS A 282 -10.23 24.38 6.87
CA LYS A 282 -10.38 23.20 7.72
C LYS A 282 -11.07 22.09 6.93
N LEU A 283 -10.30 21.46 6.04
CA LEU A 283 -10.85 20.61 4.98
C LEU A 283 -11.50 19.32 5.50
N ILE A 284 -10.94 18.69 6.54
CA ILE A 284 -11.50 17.45 7.11
C ILE A 284 -12.88 17.73 7.73
N GLU A 285 -13.00 18.82 8.48
CA GLU A 285 -14.23 19.25 9.10
C GLU A 285 -15.26 19.67 8.04
N ALA A 286 -14.84 20.40 7.01
CA ALA A 286 -15.70 20.76 5.88
C ALA A 286 -16.28 19.51 5.18
N ILE A 287 -15.43 18.52 4.85
CA ILE A 287 -15.84 17.23 4.28
C ILE A 287 -16.85 16.53 5.20
N SER A 288 -16.59 16.49 6.49
CA SER A 288 -17.48 15.88 7.48
C SER A 288 -18.86 16.53 7.51
N TYR A 289 -18.92 17.86 7.50
CA TYR A 289 -20.19 18.59 7.51
C TYR A 289 -20.95 18.45 6.20
N PHE A 290 -20.30 18.59 5.05
CA PHE A 290 -20.99 18.43 3.75
C PHE A 290 -21.55 17.02 3.55
N ARG A 291 -20.89 15.96 4.06
CA ARG A 291 -21.42 14.59 4.02
C ARG A 291 -22.70 14.38 4.83
N LYS A 292 -23.00 15.26 5.80
CA LYS A 292 -24.21 15.21 6.63
C LYS A 292 -25.40 15.94 5.99
N VAL A 293 -25.21 16.57 4.83
CA VAL A 293 -26.30 17.22 4.10
C VAL A 293 -27.12 16.15 3.36
N ILE A 294 -28.43 16.13 3.59
CA ILE A 294 -29.36 15.10 3.09
C ILE A 294 -29.91 15.50 1.72
N ALA A 295 -30.36 14.52 0.94
CA ALA A 295 -30.82 14.73 -0.44
C ALA A 295 -32.04 15.64 -0.57
N GLU A 296 -32.87 15.69 0.48
CA GLU A 296 -34.07 16.50 0.59
C GLU A 296 -33.77 17.98 0.90
N ASP A 297 -32.54 18.32 1.31
CA ASP A 297 -32.12 19.71 1.46
C ASP A 297 -31.95 20.36 0.07
N TYR A 298 -32.55 21.54 -0.16
CA TYR A 298 -32.39 22.25 -1.44
C TYR A 298 -30.92 22.63 -1.70
N ASN A 299 -30.09 22.72 -0.66
CA ASN A 299 -28.64 22.95 -0.74
C ASN A 299 -27.85 21.67 -1.09
N TYR A 300 -28.46 20.48 -1.17
CA TYR A 300 -27.75 19.21 -1.34
C TYR A 300 -26.81 19.21 -2.55
N LYS A 301 -27.27 19.68 -3.72
CA LYS A 301 -26.44 19.74 -4.94
C LYS A 301 -25.22 20.65 -4.74
N SER A 302 -25.41 21.78 -4.06
CA SER A 302 -24.33 22.70 -3.70
C SER A 302 -23.37 22.05 -2.70
N ALA A 303 -23.90 21.35 -1.68
CA ALA A 303 -23.10 20.60 -0.71
C ALA A 303 -22.26 19.52 -1.37
N GLN A 304 -22.80 18.74 -2.31
CA GLN A 304 -22.04 17.72 -3.06
C GLN A 304 -20.93 18.36 -3.92
N THR A 305 -21.20 19.51 -4.52
CA THR A 305 -20.19 20.26 -5.28
C THR A 305 -19.06 20.75 -4.37
N GLN A 306 -19.38 21.29 -3.20
CA GLN A 306 -18.41 21.76 -2.22
C GLN A 306 -17.65 20.59 -1.56
N LEU A 307 -18.31 19.46 -1.31
CA LEU A 307 -17.70 18.23 -0.84
C LEU A 307 -16.62 17.74 -1.81
N LYS A 308 -16.91 17.75 -3.12
CA LYS A 308 -15.93 17.39 -4.15
C LYS A 308 -14.74 18.34 -4.16
N LYS A 309 -14.98 19.65 -4.06
CA LYS A 309 -13.91 20.67 -3.97
C LYS A 309 -13.05 20.50 -2.72
N ALA A 310 -13.65 20.33 -1.55
CA ALA A 310 -12.95 20.09 -0.29
C ALA A 310 -12.14 18.79 -0.33
N SER A 311 -12.70 17.73 -0.89
CA SER A 311 -12.02 16.44 -1.07
C SER A 311 -10.81 16.56 -2.01
N ASN A 312 -10.96 17.27 -3.14
CA ASN A 312 -9.85 17.54 -4.06
C ASN A 312 -8.73 18.34 -3.39
N ALA A 313 -9.06 19.45 -2.73
CA ALA A 313 -8.06 20.29 -2.05
C ALA A 313 -7.33 19.52 -0.94
N TYR A 314 -8.05 18.67 -0.20
CA TYR A 314 -7.46 17.83 0.83
C TYR A 314 -6.50 16.82 0.22
N ARG A 315 -6.94 16.12 -0.84
CA ARG A 315 -6.09 15.17 -1.58
C ARG A 315 -4.82 15.83 -2.10
N GLU A 316 -4.92 16.98 -2.77
CA GLU A 316 -3.76 17.71 -3.31
C GLU A 316 -2.74 18.04 -2.21
N THR A 317 -3.20 18.58 -1.09
CA THR A 317 -2.32 18.89 0.07
C THR A 317 -1.60 17.64 0.58
N ARG A 318 -2.31 16.51 0.68
CA ARG A 318 -1.74 15.25 1.16
C ARG A 318 -0.81 14.61 0.14
N PHE A 319 -1.07 14.79 -1.16
CA PHE A 319 -0.20 14.33 -2.24
C PHE A 319 1.12 15.09 -2.20
N GLU A 320 1.08 16.42 -2.11
CA GLU A 320 2.29 17.26 -1.97
C GLU A 320 3.13 16.86 -0.74
N GLU A 321 2.50 16.58 0.39
CA GLU A 321 3.20 16.10 1.58
C GLU A 321 3.85 14.72 1.35
N SER A 322 3.13 13.79 0.74
CA SER A 322 3.65 12.45 0.45
C SER A 322 4.78 12.47 -0.59
N GLU A 323 4.71 13.37 -1.56
CA GLU A 323 5.75 13.53 -2.59
C GLU A 323 7.06 14.00 -1.97
N LYS A 324 7.03 14.91 -1.00
CA LYS A 324 8.24 15.33 -0.26
C LYS A 324 8.95 14.16 0.44
N TYR A 325 8.19 13.22 1.01
CA TYR A 325 8.77 12.01 1.59
C TYR A 325 9.29 11.05 0.51
N ALA A 326 8.59 10.94 -0.62
CA ALA A 326 9.03 10.10 -1.73
C ALA A 326 10.31 10.62 -2.41
N GLU A 327 10.50 11.95 -2.46
CA GLU A 327 11.72 12.60 -2.97
C GLU A 327 12.97 12.27 -2.14
N THR A 328 12.80 11.95 -0.87
CA THR A 328 13.87 11.50 0.05
C THR A 328 13.89 9.98 0.23
N GLU A 329 13.18 9.23 -0.61
CA GLU A 329 13.05 7.76 -0.55
C GLU A 329 12.43 7.24 0.77
N GLU A 330 11.80 8.11 1.56
CA GLU A 330 11.10 7.78 2.80
C GLU A 330 9.70 7.23 2.53
N TYR A 331 9.62 6.17 1.71
CA TYR A 331 8.36 5.63 1.20
C TYR A 331 7.40 5.14 2.29
N ASP A 332 7.89 4.67 3.43
CA ASP A 332 7.04 4.29 4.57
C ASP A 332 6.23 5.48 5.11
N LYS A 333 6.83 6.68 5.13
CA LYS A 333 6.12 7.90 5.51
C LYS A 333 5.14 8.31 4.44
N ALA A 334 5.52 8.26 3.16
CA ALA A 334 4.61 8.56 2.04
C ALA A 334 3.38 7.62 2.01
N ILE A 335 3.59 6.32 2.23
CA ILE A 335 2.55 5.30 2.36
C ILE A 335 1.61 5.64 3.52
N LYS A 336 2.15 5.98 4.69
CA LYS A 336 1.35 6.37 5.85
C LYS A 336 0.48 7.60 5.55
N VAL A 337 1.03 8.61 4.88
CA VAL A 337 0.29 9.82 4.47
C VAL A 337 -0.92 9.44 3.59
N MET A 338 -0.74 8.56 2.61
CA MET A 338 -1.83 8.08 1.74
C MET A 338 -2.87 7.24 2.49
N GLN A 339 -2.44 6.36 3.39
CA GLN A 339 -3.36 5.58 4.24
C GLN A 339 -4.21 6.47 5.15
N ASP A 340 -3.59 7.48 5.77
CA ASP A 340 -4.30 8.47 6.58
C ASP A 340 -5.26 9.32 5.73
N THR A 341 -4.91 9.56 4.46
CA THR A 341 -5.78 10.25 3.51
C THR A 341 -7.03 9.41 3.19
N LEU A 342 -6.87 8.10 2.99
CA LEU A 342 -7.99 7.16 2.75
C LEU A 342 -8.94 7.00 3.95
N LYS A 343 -8.49 7.28 5.19
CA LYS A 343 -9.38 7.32 6.35
C LYS A 343 -10.42 8.45 6.25
N VAL A 344 -10.07 9.54 5.56
CA VAL A 344 -10.98 10.68 5.32
C VAL A 344 -11.68 10.51 3.99
N LEU A 345 -10.95 10.17 2.93
CA LEU A 345 -11.43 9.96 1.56
C LEU A 345 -11.57 8.45 1.28
N VAL A 346 -12.59 7.85 1.89
CA VAL A 346 -12.88 6.42 1.76
C VAL A 346 -13.06 6.05 0.28
N ASP A 347 -12.42 4.95 -0.13
CA ASP A 347 -12.45 4.40 -1.50
C ASP A 347 -12.02 5.35 -2.62
N ASP A 348 -11.19 6.36 -2.29
CA ASP A 348 -10.69 7.29 -3.30
C ASP A 348 -9.69 6.63 -4.25
N GLU A 349 -10.11 6.45 -5.50
CA GLU A 349 -9.34 5.77 -6.55
C GLU A 349 -7.96 6.39 -6.78
N GLN A 350 -7.88 7.73 -6.82
CA GLN A 350 -6.62 8.44 -7.05
C GLN A 350 -5.64 8.22 -5.90
N THR A 351 -6.11 8.32 -4.65
CA THR A 351 -5.29 8.06 -3.46
C THR A 351 -4.84 6.61 -3.40
N ASN A 352 -5.73 5.65 -3.73
CA ASN A 352 -5.38 4.24 -3.83
C ASN A 352 -4.30 3.98 -4.88
N LYS A 353 -4.40 4.59 -6.07
CA LYS A 353 -3.39 4.47 -7.14
C LYS A 353 -2.02 5.02 -6.69
N GLN A 354 -2.01 6.15 -6.00
CA GLN A 354 -0.77 6.73 -5.49
C GLN A 354 -0.15 5.87 -4.36
N LEU A 355 -0.99 5.34 -3.46
CA LEU A 355 -0.55 4.38 -2.43
C LEU A 355 0.13 3.14 -3.04
N GLN A 356 -0.43 2.58 -4.09
CA GLN A 356 0.19 1.43 -4.79
C GLN A 356 1.49 1.83 -5.48
N THR A 357 1.57 3.03 -6.05
CA THR A 357 2.81 3.55 -6.63
C THR A 357 3.93 3.61 -5.59
N TYR A 358 3.66 4.10 -4.37
CA TYR A 358 4.66 4.14 -3.31
C TYR A 358 5.03 2.76 -2.76
N ARG A 359 4.08 1.82 -2.66
CA ARG A 359 4.37 0.43 -2.28
C ARG A 359 5.32 -0.24 -3.27
N SER A 360 5.07 -0.09 -4.56
CA SER A 360 5.96 -0.65 -5.61
C SER A 360 7.34 0.01 -5.62
N ALA A 361 7.41 1.32 -5.35
CA ALA A 361 8.67 2.03 -5.24
C ALA A 361 9.48 1.57 -4.02
N LYS A 362 8.84 1.44 -2.85
CA LYS A 362 9.45 0.87 -1.64
C LYS A 362 10.00 -0.53 -1.89
N LEU A 363 9.18 -1.43 -2.42
CA LEU A 363 9.61 -2.80 -2.75
C LEU A 363 10.83 -2.80 -3.68
N SER A 364 10.87 -1.90 -4.66
CA SER A 364 12.01 -1.80 -5.57
C SER A 364 13.27 -1.26 -4.92
N LEU A 365 13.15 -0.33 -3.95
CA LEU A 365 14.26 0.16 -3.14
C LEU A 365 14.80 -0.95 -2.24
N ASP A 366 13.91 -1.62 -1.49
CA ASP A 366 14.28 -2.71 -0.57
C ASP A 366 14.99 -3.86 -1.33
N ILE A 367 14.49 -4.24 -2.52
CA ILE A 367 15.16 -5.22 -3.39
C ILE A 367 16.51 -4.71 -3.91
N SER A 368 16.66 -3.42 -4.21
CA SER A 368 17.95 -2.85 -4.61
C SER A 368 18.99 -2.96 -3.49
N ASP A 369 18.61 -2.72 -2.24
CA ASP A 369 19.52 -2.84 -1.09
C ASP A 369 19.91 -4.30 -0.84
N ILE A 370 18.97 -5.23 -1.05
CA ILE A 370 19.25 -6.68 -1.04
C ILE A 370 20.24 -7.03 -2.15
N MET A 371 20.04 -6.52 -3.36
CA MET A 371 20.97 -6.73 -4.48
C MET A 371 22.38 -6.25 -4.14
N ASP A 372 22.53 -5.05 -3.59
CA ASP A 372 23.83 -4.50 -3.19
C ASP A 372 24.50 -5.37 -2.10
N THR A 373 23.71 -5.87 -1.14
CA THR A 373 24.19 -6.79 -0.10
C THR A 373 24.66 -8.12 -0.70
N VAL A 374 23.88 -8.70 -1.60
CA VAL A 374 24.21 -9.93 -2.32
C VAL A 374 25.45 -9.75 -3.19
N ASP A 375 25.61 -8.59 -3.82
CA ASP A 375 26.77 -8.24 -4.61
C ASP A 375 28.06 -8.22 -3.77
N VAL A 376 27.98 -7.72 -2.53
CA VAL A 376 29.08 -7.76 -1.56
C VAL A 376 29.44 -9.19 -1.20
N TYR A 377 28.44 -10.02 -0.86
CA TYR A 377 28.67 -11.42 -0.53
C TYR A 377 29.24 -12.23 -1.70
N SER A 378 28.72 -11.99 -2.91
CA SER A 378 29.17 -12.66 -4.13
C SER A 378 30.62 -12.34 -4.46
N LYS A 379 31.05 -11.07 -4.32
CA LYS A 379 32.46 -10.66 -4.52
C LYS A 379 33.41 -11.32 -3.53
N ARG A 380 32.91 -11.73 -2.36
CA ARG A 380 33.65 -12.40 -1.30
C ARG A 380 33.48 -13.93 -1.33
N LYS A 381 32.81 -14.48 -2.35
CA LYS A 381 32.46 -15.91 -2.48
C LYS A 381 31.66 -16.48 -1.30
N GLN A 382 30.90 -15.64 -0.60
CA GLN A 382 30.09 -16.04 0.55
C GLN A 382 28.70 -16.51 0.07
N HIS A 383 28.68 -17.57 -0.74
CA HIS A 383 27.47 -18.05 -1.40
C HIS A 383 26.32 -18.39 -0.42
N ILE A 384 26.66 -19.05 0.68
CA ILE A 384 25.67 -19.47 1.69
C ILE A 384 25.03 -18.25 2.38
N ASN A 385 25.82 -17.22 2.69
CA ASN A 385 25.32 -15.98 3.28
C ASN A 385 24.43 -15.20 2.30
N ALA A 386 24.84 -15.11 1.03
CA ALA A 386 24.02 -14.48 -0.02
C ALA A 386 22.67 -15.19 -0.17
N ILE A 387 22.67 -16.52 -0.28
CA ILE A 387 21.46 -17.35 -0.38
C ILE A 387 20.55 -17.13 0.83
N LYS A 388 21.12 -17.06 2.05
CA LYS A 388 20.35 -16.80 3.27
C LYS A 388 19.61 -15.46 3.20
N VAL A 389 20.29 -14.39 2.77
CA VAL A 389 19.71 -13.05 2.63
C VAL A 389 18.56 -13.06 1.62
N VAL A 390 18.77 -13.66 0.44
CA VAL A 390 17.70 -13.72 -0.58
C VAL A 390 16.54 -14.58 -0.11
N LYS A 391 16.79 -15.70 0.59
CA LYS A 391 15.72 -16.54 1.14
C LYS A 391 14.87 -15.80 2.16
N GLN A 392 15.51 -15.03 3.04
CA GLN A 392 14.81 -14.18 3.99
C GLN A 392 13.96 -13.13 3.25
N ALA A 393 14.51 -12.49 2.22
CA ALA A 393 13.78 -11.53 1.40
C ALA A 393 12.57 -12.15 0.69
N ILE A 394 12.68 -13.37 0.14
CA ILE A 394 11.54 -14.09 -0.44
C ILE A 394 10.46 -14.36 0.62
N GLY A 395 10.85 -14.68 1.85
CA GLY A 395 9.91 -14.86 2.96
C GLY A 395 9.20 -13.56 3.37
N GLU A 396 9.87 -12.41 3.25
CA GLU A 396 9.34 -11.10 3.65
C GLU A 396 8.49 -10.44 2.54
N TYR A 397 8.95 -10.50 1.29
CA TYR A 397 8.36 -9.79 0.15
C TYR A 397 7.59 -10.71 -0.82
N GLY A 398 7.64 -12.02 -0.60
CA GLY A 398 7.06 -13.02 -1.50
C GLY A 398 7.95 -13.34 -2.70
N GLU A 399 7.39 -14.07 -3.67
CA GLU A 399 8.08 -14.57 -4.86
C GLU A 399 8.23 -13.49 -5.96
N ASP A 400 8.84 -12.34 -5.64
CA ASP A 400 9.22 -11.35 -6.66
C ASP A 400 10.23 -11.98 -7.63
N ILE A 401 9.98 -11.86 -8.94
CA ILE A 401 10.78 -12.51 -9.98
C ILE A 401 12.27 -12.18 -9.87
N ARG A 402 12.62 -10.95 -9.44
CA ARG A 402 14.02 -10.52 -9.27
C ARG A 402 14.70 -11.31 -8.14
N LEU A 403 13.97 -11.57 -7.05
CA LEU A 403 14.48 -12.37 -5.93
C LEU A 403 14.63 -13.84 -6.33
N ILE A 404 13.69 -14.38 -7.09
CA ILE A 404 13.75 -15.76 -7.61
C ILE A 404 14.94 -15.94 -8.57
N GLU A 405 15.14 -15.01 -9.50
CA GLU A 405 16.28 -15.01 -10.41
C GLU A 405 17.61 -14.91 -9.66
N MET A 406 17.68 -14.06 -8.63
CA MET A 406 18.86 -13.92 -7.78
C MET A 406 19.17 -15.20 -7.00
N MET A 407 18.15 -15.83 -6.41
CA MET A 407 18.28 -17.12 -5.72
C MET A 407 18.82 -18.20 -6.66
N SER A 408 18.24 -18.29 -7.85
CA SER A 408 18.66 -19.25 -8.88
C SER A 408 20.13 -19.06 -9.28
N SER A 409 20.51 -17.81 -9.60
CA SER A 409 21.89 -17.49 -9.99
C SER A 409 22.91 -17.80 -8.88
N LEU A 410 22.60 -17.46 -7.63
CA LEU A 410 23.47 -17.76 -6.49
C LEU A 410 23.63 -19.25 -6.28
N THR A 411 22.54 -20.01 -6.38
CA THR A 411 22.54 -21.46 -6.20
C THR A 411 23.32 -22.16 -7.31
N ASP A 412 23.17 -21.71 -8.56
CA ASP A 412 23.96 -22.21 -9.69
C ASP A 412 25.46 -21.95 -9.53
N ASN A 413 25.84 -20.76 -9.07
CA ASN A 413 27.25 -20.42 -8.85
C ASN A 413 27.84 -21.25 -7.70
N MET A 414 27.09 -21.44 -6.61
CA MET A 414 27.50 -22.33 -5.52
C MET A 414 27.73 -23.76 -6.03
N TYR A 415 26.81 -24.29 -6.84
CA TYR A 415 26.96 -25.65 -7.37
C TYR A 415 28.14 -25.79 -8.34
N LYS A 416 28.45 -24.78 -9.15
CA LYS A 416 29.67 -24.78 -9.98
C LYS A 416 30.92 -24.89 -9.12
N GLU A 417 30.98 -24.15 -8.01
CA GLU A 417 32.11 -24.20 -7.09
C GLU A 417 32.22 -25.57 -6.38
N ILE A 418 31.09 -26.13 -5.94
CA ILE A 418 31.03 -27.50 -5.40
C ILE A 418 31.56 -28.51 -6.42
N ASP A 419 31.17 -28.40 -7.69
CA ASP A 419 31.64 -29.27 -8.77
C ASP A 419 33.15 -29.11 -9.01
N GLU A 420 33.71 -27.90 -8.87
CA GLU A 420 35.16 -27.64 -8.95
C GLU A 420 35.93 -28.29 -7.79
N TYR A 421 35.42 -28.19 -6.56
CA TYR A 421 36.00 -28.86 -5.40
C TYR A 421 35.98 -30.38 -5.58
N ILE A 422 34.86 -30.95 -6.03
CA ILE A 422 34.72 -32.39 -6.29
C ILE A 422 35.70 -32.86 -7.37
N LYS A 423 35.83 -32.13 -8.49
CA LYS A 423 36.78 -32.46 -9.57
C LYS A 423 38.24 -32.44 -9.09
N SER A 424 38.53 -31.58 -8.13
CA SER A 424 39.85 -31.45 -7.51
C SER A 424 40.05 -32.43 -6.34
N GLU A 425 39.12 -33.37 -6.14
CA GLU A 425 39.09 -34.34 -5.03
C GLU A 425 39.08 -33.68 -3.62
N ARG A 426 38.67 -32.41 -3.55
CA ARG A 426 38.57 -31.63 -2.32
C ARG A 426 37.23 -31.87 -1.61
N TYR A 427 36.99 -33.13 -1.24
CA TYR A 427 35.69 -33.60 -0.77
C TYR A 427 35.26 -32.97 0.57
N THR A 428 36.20 -32.66 1.47
CA THR A 428 35.86 -32.12 2.79
C THR A 428 35.22 -30.73 2.66
N VAL A 429 35.78 -29.87 1.81
CA VAL A 429 35.24 -28.51 1.56
C VAL A 429 33.90 -28.60 0.83
N ALA A 430 33.80 -29.41 -0.23
CA ALA A 430 32.55 -29.59 -0.97
C ALA A 430 31.40 -30.06 -0.08
N VAL A 431 31.64 -31.09 0.74
CA VAL A 431 30.61 -31.66 1.64
C VAL A 431 30.23 -30.67 2.75
N SER A 432 31.17 -29.88 3.27
CA SER A 432 30.87 -28.81 4.23
C SER A 432 29.94 -27.75 3.63
N MET A 433 30.21 -27.30 2.41
CA MET A 433 29.33 -26.36 1.68
C MET A 433 27.92 -26.95 1.47
N ILE A 434 27.84 -28.19 0.99
CA ILE A 434 26.56 -28.89 0.77
C ILE A 434 25.75 -28.99 2.06
N LYS A 435 26.37 -29.42 3.17
CA LYS A 435 25.72 -29.49 4.49
C LYS A 435 25.24 -28.12 4.95
N SER A 436 26.02 -27.06 4.70
CA SER A 436 25.67 -25.69 5.08
C SER A 436 24.47 -25.18 4.30
N TYR A 437 24.42 -25.46 3.00
CA TYR A 437 23.27 -25.15 2.15
C TYR A 437 22.02 -25.94 2.57
N LEU A 438 22.13 -27.25 2.86
CA LEU A 438 21.00 -28.07 3.32
C LEU A 438 20.44 -27.62 4.69
N ARG A 439 21.21 -26.92 5.52
CA ARG A 439 20.67 -26.31 6.75
C ARG A 439 19.74 -25.13 6.45
N ILE A 440 19.88 -24.49 5.29
CA ILE A 440 19.01 -23.41 4.83
C ILE A 440 17.90 -23.98 3.97
N ASN A 441 18.21 -24.93 3.08
CA ASN A 441 17.32 -25.54 2.09
C ASN A 441 17.31 -27.06 2.28
N SER A 442 16.62 -27.55 3.32
CA SER A 442 16.62 -28.96 3.71
C SER A 442 16.13 -29.91 2.64
N ASP A 443 15.25 -29.43 1.76
CA ASP A 443 14.51 -30.27 0.82
C ASP A 443 15.12 -30.23 -0.59
N ASP A 444 16.33 -29.68 -0.75
CA ASP A 444 17.00 -29.62 -2.04
C ASP A 444 17.51 -31.01 -2.47
N ASP A 445 16.89 -31.55 -3.52
CA ASP A 445 17.18 -32.87 -4.07
C ASP A 445 18.61 -33.00 -4.62
N ARG A 446 19.14 -31.95 -5.29
CA ARG A 446 20.49 -31.97 -5.86
C ARG A 446 21.53 -32.01 -4.74
N ALA A 447 21.40 -31.14 -3.75
CA ALA A 447 22.30 -31.11 -2.60
C ALA A 447 22.24 -32.43 -1.80
N THR A 448 21.04 -33.00 -1.62
CA THR A 448 20.85 -34.29 -0.92
C THR A 448 21.55 -35.43 -1.66
N LYS A 449 21.41 -35.49 -2.99
CA LYS A 449 22.10 -36.49 -3.83
C LYS A 449 23.62 -36.33 -3.80
N LEU A 450 24.12 -35.10 -3.90
CA LEU A 450 25.55 -34.83 -3.79
C LEU A 450 26.10 -35.22 -2.42
N LEU A 451 25.38 -34.93 -1.34
CA LEU A 451 25.77 -35.33 0.01
C LEU A 451 25.85 -36.86 0.15
N ALA A 452 24.86 -37.59 -0.38
CA ALA A 452 24.86 -39.05 -0.36
C ALA A 452 26.02 -39.65 -1.18
N GLN A 453 26.32 -39.05 -2.34
CA GLN A 453 27.37 -39.53 -3.25
C GLN A 453 28.78 -39.26 -2.73
N TYR A 454 29.02 -38.07 -2.17
CA TYR A 454 30.37 -37.61 -1.81
C TYR A 454 30.63 -37.60 -0.30
N GLY A 455 29.60 -37.66 0.54
CA GLY A 455 29.74 -37.67 1.99
C GLY A 455 30.56 -38.86 2.53
N SER A 456 30.51 -40.01 1.86
CA SER A 456 31.32 -41.20 2.21
C SER A 456 32.79 -41.10 1.79
N LYS A 457 33.11 -40.18 0.86
CA LYS A 457 34.48 -39.91 0.42
C LYS A 457 35.23 -38.99 1.39
N VAL A 458 34.52 -38.31 2.28
CA VAL A 458 35.13 -37.63 3.42
C VAL A 458 35.60 -38.71 4.38
N GLU A 459 36.90 -38.94 4.40
CA GLU A 459 37.51 -39.95 5.23
C GLU A 459 37.14 -39.73 6.72
N LYS A 460 36.59 -40.77 7.35
CA LYS A 460 36.22 -40.75 8.78
C LYS A 460 37.46 -40.81 9.66
N GLY A 461 37.54 -39.96 10.68
CA GLY A 461 38.64 -39.94 11.65
C GLY A 461 38.18 -39.53 13.05
N THR A 462 39.13 -39.48 13.99
CA THR A 462 38.90 -38.94 15.33
C THR A 462 39.17 -37.44 15.29
N TYR A 463 38.17 -36.61 15.61
CA TYR A 463 38.38 -35.16 15.71
C TYR A 463 39.47 -34.84 16.73
N ILE A 464 40.34 -33.89 16.39
CA ILE A 464 41.45 -33.50 17.28
C ILE A 464 40.95 -32.96 18.63
N THR A 465 39.76 -32.36 18.66
CA THR A 465 39.04 -31.89 19.86
C THR A 465 38.69 -33.01 20.83
N LYS A 466 38.63 -34.27 20.36
CA LYS A 466 38.29 -35.47 21.16
C LYS A 466 39.52 -36.26 21.63
N ILE A 467 40.73 -35.80 21.33
CA ILE A 467 41.98 -36.45 21.79
C ILE A 467 42.16 -36.16 23.29
N LYS A 468 42.33 -37.21 24.11
CA LYS A 468 42.36 -37.12 25.58
C LYS A 468 43.49 -36.24 26.14
N ASP A 469 44.68 -36.30 25.55
CA ASP A 469 45.89 -35.61 26.05
C ASP A 469 46.29 -34.38 25.19
N LEU A 470 45.29 -33.66 24.66
CA LEU A 470 45.52 -32.47 23.85
C LEU A 470 46.02 -31.29 24.72
N LYS A 471 47.30 -30.95 24.59
CA LYS A 471 47.93 -29.80 25.27
C LYS A 471 47.70 -28.52 24.47
N LYS A 472 47.21 -27.48 25.13
CA LYS A 472 46.91 -26.16 24.53
C LYS A 472 47.93 -25.13 25.03
N GLU A 473 48.59 -24.41 24.13
CA GLU A 473 49.62 -23.41 24.45
C GLU A 473 49.32 -22.06 23.76
N GLY A 474 49.64 -20.94 24.43
CA GLY A 474 49.41 -19.55 23.98
C GLY A 474 48.36 -18.82 24.83
N LYS A 475 48.47 -17.50 25.04
CA LYS A 475 47.55 -16.76 25.95
C LYS A 475 46.26 -16.25 25.30
N SER A 476 46.05 -16.52 24.02
CA SER A 476 45.07 -15.85 23.14
C SER A 476 44.05 -16.81 22.50
N TYR A 477 43.88 -18.03 23.00
CA TYR A 477 42.95 -19.00 22.39
C TYR A 477 41.60 -19.06 23.11
N THR A 478 40.51 -19.02 22.34
CA THR A 478 39.24 -19.62 22.76
C THR A 478 39.09 -20.92 21.99
N ILE A 479 39.45 -22.03 22.61
CA ILE A 479 39.01 -23.34 22.09
C ILE A 479 37.61 -23.55 22.63
N THR A 480 36.65 -22.93 21.98
CA THR A 480 35.25 -23.26 22.15
C THR A 480 34.91 -24.33 21.14
N ASP A 481 34.46 -25.48 21.63
CA ASP A 481 33.66 -26.40 20.83
C ASP A 481 32.32 -25.70 20.57
N VAL A 482 32.33 -24.76 19.62
CA VAL A 482 31.13 -24.00 19.25
C VAL A 482 30.33 -24.87 18.31
N ALA A 483 29.35 -25.59 18.85
CA ALA A 483 28.31 -26.15 18.01
C ALA A 483 27.72 -25.02 17.15
N ASN A 484 27.75 -25.20 15.82
CA ASN A 484 27.22 -24.26 14.82
C ASN A 484 28.05 -23.00 14.50
N TYR A 485 29.37 -23.00 14.76
CA TYR A 485 30.25 -21.95 14.20
C TYR A 485 30.12 -21.86 12.67
N THR A 486 30.15 -20.64 12.15
CA THR A 486 30.10 -20.37 10.71
C THR A 486 31.35 -19.58 10.32
N ASP A 487 32.10 -20.04 9.31
CA ASP A 487 33.25 -19.30 8.77
C ASP A 487 32.81 -18.06 7.98
N ALA A 488 33.77 -17.29 7.46
CA ALA A 488 33.48 -16.12 6.64
C ALA A 488 32.72 -16.48 5.35
N GLN A 489 32.90 -17.67 4.79
CA GLN A 489 32.23 -18.13 3.58
C GLN A 489 30.80 -18.64 3.83
N GLY A 490 30.40 -18.77 5.10
CA GLY A 490 29.09 -19.28 5.51
C GLY A 490 29.06 -20.79 5.78
N ASN A 491 30.21 -21.46 5.77
CA ASN A 491 30.31 -22.89 6.03
C ASN A 491 30.25 -23.21 7.52
N LYS A 492 29.54 -24.30 7.83
CA LYS A 492 29.44 -24.88 9.17
C LYS A 492 30.17 -26.21 9.23
N TYR A 493 30.85 -26.42 10.33
CA TYR A 493 31.65 -27.63 10.60
C TYR A 493 31.05 -28.42 11.77
N GLU A 494 31.42 -29.70 11.88
CA GLU A 494 31.02 -30.58 12.99
C GLU A 494 31.93 -30.43 14.20
N SER A 495 33.21 -30.13 13.99
CA SER A 495 34.19 -29.84 15.04
C SER A 495 35.02 -28.63 14.66
N VAL A 496 35.15 -27.66 15.55
CA VAL A 496 35.90 -26.42 15.29
C VAL A 496 36.93 -26.16 16.38
N LEU A 497 38.13 -25.77 15.96
CA LEU A 497 39.01 -24.96 16.80
C LEU A 497 39.07 -23.55 16.23
N GLU A 498 38.53 -22.59 16.97
CA GLU A 498 38.70 -21.18 16.65
C GLU A 498 40.09 -20.71 17.12
N ALA A 499 40.84 -20.12 16.20
CA ALA A 499 42.25 -19.78 16.39
C ALA A 499 42.46 -18.29 16.09
N VAL A 500 42.46 -17.50 17.17
CA VAL A 500 42.58 -16.04 17.11
C VAL A 500 43.90 -15.59 17.71
N GLY A 501 44.54 -14.59 17.10
CA GLY A 501 45.68 -13.87 17.67
C GLY A 501 45.33 -12.40 17.91
N TYR A 502 45.46 -11.93 19.16
CA TYR A 502 45.24 -10.52 19.52
C TYR A 502 46.51 -9.65 19.42
N ARG A 503 46.35 -8.39 19.02
CA ARG A 503 47.43 -7.39 18.88
C ARG A 503 48.34 -7.26 20.11
N ASN A 504 47.81 -7.49 21.31
CA ASN A 504 48.51 -7.24 22.60
C ASN A 504 48.86 -8.52 23.39
N LEU A 505 48.67 -9.72 22.83
CA LEU A 505 48.93 -11.01 23.50
C LEU A 505 49.88 -11.87 22.66
N ASP A 506 50.36 -12.98 23.23
CA ASP A 506 51.19 -13.96 22.52
C ASP A 506 50.55 -14.29 21.16
N LYS A 507 51.26 -13.91 20.07
CA LYS A 507 50.80 -13.90 18.67
C LYS A 507 50.71 -15.30 18.04
N THR A 508 50.89 -16.32 18.86
CA THR A 508 50.96 -17.71 18.45
C THR A 508 50.15 -18.54 19.43
N GLY A 509 49.27 -19.37 18.88
CA GLY A 509 48.60 -20.42 19.62
C GLY A 509 49.02 -21.77 19.05
N SER A 510 48.90 -22.82 19.86
CA SER A 510 49.06 -24.17 19.36
C SER A 510 48.33 -25.21 20.17
N VAL A 511 48.02 -26.32 19.51
CA VAL A 511 47.63 -27.57 20.17
C VAL A 511 48.65 -28.65 19.85
N THR A 512 49.01 -29.46 20.85
CA THR A 512 49.99 -30.54 20.74
C THR A 512 49.40 -31.82 21.33
N PHE A 513 49.62 -32.96 20.66
CA PHE A 513 49.22 -34.27 21.16
C PHE A 513 50.27 -35.33 20.83
N ALA A 514 50.31 -36.39 21.65
CA ALA A 514 51.10 -37.58 21.37
C ALA A 514 50.40 -38.43 20.30
N ASN A 515 51.13 -38.78 19.23
CA ASN A 515 50.60 -39.60 18.16
C ASN A 515 50.53 -41.07 18.61
N SER A 516 49.31 -41.56 18.82
CA SER A 516 49.05 -42.94 19.28
C SER A 516 48.91 -43.93 18.12
N GLY A 517 49.68 -43.74 17.04
CA GLY A 517 49.67 -44.60 15.85
C GLY A 517 48.82 -44.10 14.69
N TYR A 518 48.34 -42.85 14.72
CA TYR A 518 47.66 -42.23 13.59
C TYR A 518 48.62 -41.99 12.44
N LYS A 519 48.13 -42.21 11.22
CA LYS A 519 48.86 -42.11 9.96
C LYS A 519 48.63 -40.78 9.26
N THR A 520 47.42 -40.23 9.30
CA THR A 520 47.09 -38.99 8.60
C THR A 520 46.36 -38.00 9.50
N LEU A 521 46.62 -36.72 9.25
CA LEU A 521 45.90 -35.58 9.81
C LEU A 521 45.22 -34.87 8.64
N THR A 522 43.90 -34.71 8.71
CA THR A 522 43.10 -34.01 7.70
C THR A 522 42.28 -32.90 8.33
N GLY A 523 41.88 -31.88 7.57
CA GLY A 523 40.98 -30.83 8.05
C GLY A 523 40.79 -29.69 7.04
N VAL A 524 40.06 -28.66 7.41
CA VAL A 524 39.86 -27.44 6.62
C VAL A 524 40.30 -26.24 7.44
N ILE A 525 41.15 -25.40 6.85
CA ILE A 525 41.41 -24.06 7.39
C ILE A 525 40.58 -23.04 6.62
N GLY A 526 39.90 -22.17 7.35
CA GLY A 526 39.15 -21.04 6.83
C GLY A 526 39.41 -19.76 7.62
N TYR A 527 38.76 -18.68 7.21
CA TYR A 527 38.81 -17.40 7.93
C TYR A 527 37.58 -17.25 8.84
N VAL A 528 37.77 -16.67 10.04
CA VAL A 528 36.67 -16.45 10.99
C VAL A 528 35.61 -15.52 10.41
N ASN A 529 34.33 -15.72 10.75
CA ASN A 529 33.33 -14.74 10.39
C ASN A 529 33.57 -13.44 11.18
N SER A 530 34.01 -12.39 10.48
CA SER A 530 34.44 -11.13 11.10
C SER A 530 33.30 -10.20 11.54
N ASP A 531 32.05 -10.55 11.22
CA ASP A 531 30.88 -9.78 11.66
C ASP A 531 30.66 -9.87 13.17
N ASP A 532 31.11 -10.96 13.80
CA ASP A 532 31.06 -11.10 15.27
C ASP A 532 32.19 -10.31 15.96
N ILE A 533 33.31 -10.01 15.28
CA ILE A 533 34.49 -9.40 15.91
C ILE A 533 35.24 -8.47 14.94
N ALA A 534 34.95 -7.17 15.05
CA ALA A 534 35.50 -6.09 14.22
C ALA A 534 37.04 -5.98 14.19
N TYR A 535 37.75 -6.65 15.11
CA TYR A 535 39.19 -6.56 15.26
C TYR A 535 40.01 -7.35 14.23
N TYR A 536 39.42 -8.33 13.51
CA TYR A 536 40.19 -9.27 12.68
C TYR A 536 40.49 -8.81 11.25
N LYS A 537 39.74 -7.83 10.72
CA LYS A 537 39.66 -7.49 9.29
C LYS A 537 40.97 -7.12 8.59
N GLU A 538 42.06 -6.89 9.33
CA GLU A 538 43.31 -6.43 8.73
C GLU A 538 44.43 -7.48 8.71
N GLY A 539 44.37 -8.51 9.55
CA GLY A 539 45.45 -9.48 9.75
C GLY A 539 45.18 -10.82 9.07
N LYS A 540 46.22 -11.40 8.45
CA LYS A 540 46.15 -12.74 7.87
C LYS A 540 46.69 -13.78 8.83
N GLY A 541 45.99 -14.89 8.99
CA GLY A 541 46.43 -16.02 9.80
C GLY A 541 46.99 -17.15 8.95
N ILE A 542 47.93 -17.91 9.50
CA ILE A 542 48.48 -19.13 8.89
C ILE A 542 48.49 -20.26 9.92
N LEU A 543 48.35 -21.49 9.42
CA LEU A 543 48.56 -22.71 10.19
C LEU A 543 49.89 -23.34 9.76
N ARG A 544 50.66 -23.80 10.74
CA ARG A 544 51.82 -24.66 10.59
C ARG A 544 51.63 -25.93 11.39
N ILE A 545 52.06 -27.05 10.83
CA ILE A 545 51.98 -28.35 11.50
C ILE A 545 53.40 -28.87 11.66
N TYR A 546 53.72 -29.33 12.85
CA TYR A 546 55.03 -29.86 13.23
C TYR A 546 54.92 -31.32 13.65
N GLY A 547 55.86 -32.14 13.19
CA GLY A 547 56.08 -33.53 13.61
C GLY A 547 57.42 -33.67 14.30
N ASP A 548 57.40 -34.09 15.58
CA ASP A 548 58.60 -34.17 16.44
C ASP A 548 59.45 -32.89 16.43
N GLY A 549 58.79 -31.73 16.38
CA GLY A 549 59.42 -30.41 16.36
C GLY A 549 59.81 -29.87 14.98
N ASN A 550 59.76 -30.69 13.91
CA ASN A 550 60.08 -30.25 12.55
C ASN A 550 58.82 -29.78 11.83
N GLU A 551 58.88 -28.68 11.08
CA GLU A 551 57.75 -28.20 10.26
C GLU A 551 57.51 -29.19 9.11
N ILE A 552 56.29 -29.71 9.03
CA ILE A 552 55.88 -30.70 8.02
C ILE A 552 54.81 -30.17 7.07
N PHE A 553 54.18 -29.05 7.43
CA PHE A 553 53.18 -28.39 6.61
C PHE A 553 53.02 -26.91 7.00
N LYS A 554 52.70 -26.06 6.02
CA LYS A 554 52.34 -24.65 6.19
C LYS A 554 51.20 -24.31 5.23
N SER A 555 50.11 -23.75 5.75
CA SER A 555 48.95 -23.33 4.96
C SER A 555 49.20 -22.02 4.20
N SER A 556 48.30 -21.70 3.27
CA SER A 556 48.16 -20.34 2.75
C SER A 556 47.73 -19.35 3.84
N ALA A 557 47.99 -18.07 3.60
CA ALA A 557 47.60 -16.99 4.49
C ALA A 557 46.13 -16.63 4.32
N MET A 558 45.31 -16.99 5.32
CA MET A 558 43.86 -16.81 5.31
C MET A 558 43.48 -15.35 5.56
N ALA A 559 42.54 -14.87 4.76
CA ALA A 559 41.86 -13.57 4.86
C ALA A 559 40.36 -13.75 4.60
N GLU A 560 39.57 -12.69 4.81
CA GLU A 560 38.10 -12.68 4.67
C GLU A 560 37.59 -13.18 3.31
N ASP A 561 38.34 -12.96 2.24
CA ASP A 561 38.04 -13.33 0.86
C ASP A 561 38.79 -14.57 0.35
N SER A 562 39.56 -15.23 1.23
CA SER A 562 40.33 -16.42 0.86
C SER A 562 39.43 -17.64 0.75
N ASP A 563 39.65 -18.47 -0.26
CA ASP A 563 39.04 -19.79 -0.31
C ASP A 563 39.52 -20.61 0.89
N ASN A 564 38.63 -21.42 1.44
CA ASN A 564 39.01 -22.42 2.42
C ASN A 564 40.07 -23.34 1.82
N GLU A 565 41.01 -23.82 2.64
CA GLU A 565 42.07 -24.73 2.21
C GLU A 565 41.90 -26.08 2.91
N GLU A 566 41.91 -27.16 2.11
CA GLU A 566 41.86 -28.52 2.64
C GLU A 566 43.29 -29.00 2.95
N ILE A 567 43.43 -29.62 4.11
CA ILE A 567 44.70 -30.02 4.69
C ILE A 567 44.72 -31.54 4.76
N THR A 568 45.78 -32.14 4.22
CA THR A 568 46.06 -33.58 4.34
C THR A 568 47.55 -33.77 4.55
N VAL A 569 47.93 -34.28 5.72
CA VAL A 569 49.34 -34.44 6.13
C VAL A 569 49.59 -35.86 6.63
N ASN A 570 50.65 -36.50 6.15
CA ASN A 570 51.10 -37.78 6.67
C ASN A 570 51.86 -37.56 7.99
N ILE A 571 51.33 -38.15 9.06
CA ILE A 571 51.85 -38.03 10.43
C ILE A 571 52.40 -39.36 10.99
N ALA A 572 52.37 -40.45 10.21
CA ALA A 572 52.64 -41.82 10.67
C ALA A 572 53.98 -42.02 11.38
N LYS A 573 55.01 -41.28 10.96
CA LYS A 573 56.38 -41.44 11.47
C LYS A 573 56.72 -40.57 12.67
N TYR A 574 55.83 -39.68 13.09
CA TYR A 574 56.11 -38.73 14.16
C TYR A 574 55.43 -39.16 15.46
N LYS A 575 56.14 -39.02 16.58
CA LYS A 575 55.63 -39.37 17.92
C LYS A 575 54.79 -38.25 18.53
N THR A 576 55.05 -37.00 18.17
CA THR A 576 54.37 -35.82 18.68
C THR A 576 53.95 -34.93 17.51
N ILE A 577 52.70 -34.48 17.52
CA ILE A 577 52.15 -33.56 16.51
C ILE A 577 51.74 -32.25 17.17
N LYS A 578 52.16 -31.13 16.57
CA LYS A 578 51.79 -29.78 17.01
C LYS A 578 51.19 -28.99 15.87
N LEU A 579 49.96 -28.50 16.03
CA LEU A 579 49.32 -27.54 15.14
C LEU A 579 49.53 -26.15 15.75
N SER A 580 50.23 -25.26 15.07
CA SER A 580 50.49 -23.90 15.52
C SER A 580 49.96 -22.88 14.53
N TRP A 581 49.24 -21.90 15.03
CA TRP A 581 48.75 -20.79 14.22
C TRP A 581 49.40 -19.48 14.65
N SER A 582 49.63 -18.62 13.68
CA SER A 582 50.28 -17.32 13.86
C SER A 582 49.77 -16.30 12.85
N SER A 583 50.14 -15.04 13.04
CA SER A 583 50.06 -14.05 11.96
C SER A 583 50.94 -14.48 10.79
N ALA A 584 50.53 -14.14 9.57
CA ALA A 584 51.35 -14.32 8.38
C ALA A 584 52.65 -13.51 8.48
N GLU A 585 53.72 -14.02 7.83
CA GLU A 585 55.04 -13.37 7.83
C GLU A 585 54.98 -11.94 7.31
N GLY A 586 55.70 -11.01 7.97
CA GLY A 586 55.72 -9.59 7.63
C GLY A 586 54.53 -8.77 8.15
N GLN A 587 53.62 -9.36 8.94
CA GLN A 587 52.51 -8.67 9.60
C GLN A 587 52.74 -8.48 11.10
N ASP A 588 53.75 -7.70 11.48
CA ASP A 588 53.82 -7.20 12.85
C ASP A 588 52.72 -6.16 13.06
N ILE A 589 51.82 -6.39 14.04
CA ILE A 589 50.78 -5.46 14.59
C ILE A 589 49.31 -5.79 14.23
N LYS A 590 48.99 -6.89 13.54
CA LYS A 590 47.60 -7.17 13.13
C LYS A 590 46.98 -8.40 13.82
N THR A 591 45.80 -8.19 14.38
CA THR A 591 44.92 -9.25 14.89
C THR A 591 44.48 -10.11 13.70
N TYR A 592 44.52 -11.43 13.84
CA TYR A 592 44.04 -12.38 12.83
C TYR A 592 43.06 -13.36 13.47
N GLY A 593 42.16 -13.92 12.67
CA GLY A 593 41.32 -15.04 13.08
C GLY A 593 41.24 -16.07 11.98
N ILE A 594 41.49 -17.32 12.34
CA ILE A 594 41.29 -18.47 11.46
C ILE A 594 40.43 -19.52 12.16
N VAL A 595 39.78 -20.34 11.35
CA VAL A 595 38.96 -21.47 11.79
C VAL A 595 39.67 -22.72 11.35
N LEU A 596 39.86 -23.66 12.28
CA LEU A 596 40.31 -25.02 11.98
C LEU A 596 39.08 -25.93 12.05
N GLY A 597 38.40 -26.09 10.92
CA GLY A 597 37.18 -26.88 10.78
C GLY A 597 37.48 -28.35 10.47
N ASP A 598 36.78 -29.25 11.16
CA ASP A 598 36.78 -30.70 10.96
C ASP A 598 38.18 -31.33 10.91
N PHE A 599 39.11 -30.84 11.73
CA PHE A 599 40.42 -31.45 11.87
C PHE A 599 40.33 -32.82 12.56
N MET A 600 40.83 -33.86 11.88
CA MET A 600 40.72 -35.27 12.26
C MET A 600 42.04 -36.01 12.08
N VAL A 601 42.33 -36.96 12.97
CA VAL A 601 43.42 -37.95 12.84
C VAL A 601 42.87 -39.33 12.49
N LYS A 602 43.64 -40.13 11.75
CA LYS A 602 43.25 -41.47 11.26
C LYS A 602 44.33 -42.49 11.44
#